data_AF-A0A4P5TK22-F1
#
_entry.id   AF-A0A4P5TK22-F1
#
_cell.length_a   1.000
_cell.length_b   1.000
_cell.length_c   1.000
_cell.angle_alpha   90.00
_cell.angle_beta   90.00
_cell.angle_gamma   90.00
#
_symmetry.space_group_name_H-M   'P 1'
#
loop_
_entity.id
_entity.type
_entity.pdbx_description
1 polymer ?
#
loop_
_entity_poly.entity_id
_entity_poly.type
_entity_poly.pdbx_seq_one_letter_code
_entity_poly.pdbx_strand_id
1 'polypeptide(L)'
;MDQPSLARFVREIFDPAMQEKEGLVLDIRGNGGGNTHDALMDILARKVYGYTQPRDGYRQTQPEHHWTKPIVLLINEESYSDAEIFPAGFHALGLGKIVGVPTPGYVIGTYSGVLVDGTRIRLPSWGWYTNDGKNMENLGIPPDIFVENAPEEVVKGKDSQLEVAIQTILKQLPLKSATESADTQKEGVGVPASANNNANGGSAGVPPPALRGGKRGSKTSGN
;
A
#
# COMPACT_ATOMS: atom_id res chain seq x y z
N MET A 1 -11.80 -0.35 -2.42
CA MET A 1 -10.40 -0.80 -2.59
C MET A 1 -10.41 -2.17 -3.25
N ASP A 2 -10.30 -2.22 -4.58
CA ASP A 2 -10.39 -3.48 -5.34
C ASP A 2 -9.17 -3.66 -6.25
N GLN A 3 -9.07 -4.83 -6.88
CA GLN A 3 -7.92 -5.15 -7.74
C GLN A 3 -7.75 -4.18 -8.93
N PRO A 4 -8.81 -3.74 -9.63
CA PRO A 4 -8.69 -2.69 -10.64
C PRO A 4 -8.13 -1.36 -10.09
N SER A 5 -8.59 -0.93 -8.92
CA SER A 5 -8.09 0.30 -8.26
C SER A 5 -6.62 0.16 -7.86
N LEU A 6 -6.22 -1.00 -7.32
CA LEU A 6 -4.82 -1.29 -7.01
C LEU A 6 -3.95 -1.26 -8.26
N ALA A 7 -4.37 -1.92 -9.35
CA ALA A 7 -3.61 -1.93 -10.60
C ALA A 7 -3.45 -0.52 -11.19
N ARG A 8 -4.50 0.31 -11.10
CA ARG A 8 -4.44 1.72 -11.47
C ARG A 8 -3.44 2.48 -10.60
N PHE A 9 -3.51 2.32 -9.28
CA PHE A 9 -2.58 2.94 -8.34
C PHE A 9 -1.13 2.57 -8.63
N VAL A 10 -0.83 1.28 -8.82
CA VAL A 10 0.51 0.78 -9.15
C VAL A 10 1.05 1.44 -10.43
N ARG A 11 0.22 1.52 -11.47
CA ARG A 11 0.60 2.17 -12.71
C ARG A 11 0.89 3.66 -12.51
N GLU A 12 0.03 4.36 -11.77
CA GLU A 12 0.16 5.80 -11.54
C GLU A 12 1.35 6.13 -10.64
N ILE A 13 1.56 5.42 -9.53
CA ILE A 13 2.66 5.72 -8.60
C ILE A 13 4.03 5.49 -9.23
N PHE A 14 4.17 4.51 -10.13
CA PHE A 14 5.43 4.23 -10.83
C PHE A 14 5.52 4.89 -12.21
N ASP A 15 4.56 5.74 -12.58
CA ASP A 15 4.70 6.58 -13.77
C ASP A 15 5.87 7.58 -13.60
N PRO A 16 6.74 7.77 -14.61
CA PRO A 16 7.86 8.71 -14.53
C PRO A 16 7.46 10.10 -14.01
N ALA A 17 6.33 10.65 -14.49
CA ALA A 17 5.89 11.99 -14.11
C ALA A 17 5.43 12.05 -12.65
N MET A 18 4.92 10.95 -12.10
CA MET A 18 4.60 10.84 -10.67
C MET A 18 5.87 10.65 -9.83
N GLN A 19 6.83 9.89 -10.32
CA GLN A 19 8.14 9.69 -9.66
C GLN A 19 8.95 10.98 -9.56
N GLU A 20 8.67 12.01 -10.37
CA GLU A 20 9.27 13.35 -10.23
C GLU A 20 8.64 14.20 -9.10
N LYS A 21 7.44 13.87 -8.61
CA LYS A 21 6.76 14.67 -7.57
C LYS A 21 7.46 14.55 -6.22
N GLU A 22 7.44 15.61 -5.42
CA GLU A 22 8.17 15.67 -4.15
C GLU A 22 7.41 15.04 -2.96
N GLY A 23 6.13 14.73 -3.12
CA GLY A 23 5.30 14.09 -2.09
C GLY A 23 3.97 13.57 -2.66
N LEU A 24 3.31 12.71 -1.89
CA LEU A 24 2.04 12.05 -2.25
C LEU A 24 0.94 12.38 -1.24
N VAL A 25 -0.17 12.94 -1.71
CA VAL A 25 -1.44 12.90 -0.96
C VAL A 25 -2.20 11.68 -1.45
N LEU A 26 -2.39 10.69 -0.57
CA LEU A 26 -3.13 9.47 -0.86
C LEU A 26 -4.55 9.64 -0.31
N ASP A 27 -5.53 9.75 -1.20
CA ASP A 27 -6.92 9.97 -0.82
C ASP A 27 -7.73 8.67 -0.86
N ILE A 28 -8.26 8.26 0.30
CA ILE A 28 -9.16 7.12 0.43
C ILE A 28 -10.53 7.49 1.01
N ARG A 29 -10.89 8.78 0.98
CA ARG A 29 -12.22 9.24 1.39
C ARG A 29 -13.30 8.60 0.49
N GLY A 30 -14.43 8.22 1.07
CA GLY A 30 -15.51 7.55 0.34
C GLY A 30 -15.21 6.08 -0.05
N ASN A 31 -14.12 5.50 0.45
CA ASN A 31 -13.72 4.13 0.10
C ASN A 31 -14.42 3.09 1.00
N GLY A 32 -15.35 2.32 0.43
CA GLY A 32 -16.08 1.27 1.15
C GLY A 32 -15.34 -0.04 1.41
N GLY A 33 -14.01 -0.07 1.30
CA GLY A 33 -13.18 -1.23 1.61
C GLY A 33 -13.03 -2.25 0.47
N GLY A 34 -12.64 -3.47 0.82
CA GLY A 34 -12.25 -4.54 -0.11
C GLY A 34 -11.20 -5.46 0.50
N ASN A 35 -10.06 -5.68 -0.16
CA ASN A 35 -9.05 -6.63 0.33
C ASN A 35 -7.62 -6.40 -0.22
N THR A 36 -7.25 -5.16 -0.52
CA THR A 36 -5.97 -4.84 -1.18
C THR A 36 -5.01 -4.02 -0.32
N HIS A 37 -5.35 -3.76 0.95
CA HIS A 37 -4.50 -2.98 1.84
C HIS A 37 -3.07 -3.53 1.97
N ASP A 38 -2.89 -4.85 2.06
CA ASP A 38 -1.56 -5.49 2.17
C ASP A 38 -0.68 -5.16 0.97
N ALA A 39 -1.22 -5.25 -0.25
CA ALA A 39 -0.47 -4.92 -1.46
C ALA A 39 -0.10 -3.44 -1.54
N LEU A 40 -0.98 -2.54 -1.06
CA LEU A 40 -0.64 -1.12 -0.93
C LEU A 40 0.47 -0.90 0.10
N MET A 41 0.42 -1.56 1.26
CA MET A 41 1.46 -1.48 2.28
C MET A 41 2.81 -1.98 1.76
N ASP A 42 2.82 -3.11 1.06
CA ASP A 42 4.02 -3.70 0.45
C ASP A 42 4.69 -2.79 -0.58
N ILE A 43 3.95 -1.84 -1.17
CA ILE A 43 4.48 -0.84 -2.09
C ILE A 43 5.01 0.37 -1.32
N LEU A 44 4.19 0.91 -0.41
CA LEU A 44 4.47 2.15 0.30
C LEU A 44 5.56 2.01 1.38
N ALA A 45 5.71 0.82 1.96
CA ALA A 45 6.70 0.55 3.00
C ALA A 45 8.10 0.17 2.46
N ARG A 46 8.28 0.10 1.13
CA ARG A 46 9.55 -0.31 0.53
C ARG A 46 10.66 0.68 0.85
N LYS A 47 11.78 0.15 1.34
CA LYS A 47 13.00 0.92 1.57
C LYS A 47 14.05 0.53 0.55
N VAL A 48 14.73 1.53 0.00
CA VAL A 48 15.91 1.30 -0.84
C VAL A 48 17.01 0.71 0.05
N TYR A 49 17.48 -0.48 -0.30
CA TYR A 49 18.51 -1.21 0.44
C TYR A 49 19.84 -1.31 -0.31
N GLY A 50 19.87 -0.89 -1.58
CA GLY A 50 21.08 -0.94 -2.38
C GLY A 50 20.90 -0.29 -3.74
N TYR A 51 21.93 -0.41 -4.57
CA TYR A 51 21.90 0.03 -5.94
C TYR A 51 22.70 -0.92 -6.83
N THR A 52 22.27 -1.05 -8.08
CA THR A 52 23.06 -1.62 -9.17
C THR A 52 23.68 -0.48 -9.98
N GLN A 53 24.90 -0.69 -10.46
CA GLN A 53 25.62 0.27 -11.29
C GLN A 53 26.21 -0.48 -12.48
N PRO A 54 25.59 -0.39 -13.67
CA PRO A 54 26.17 -0.90 -14.90
C PRO A 54 27.45 -0.15 -15.23
N ARG A 55 28.38 -0.78 -15.97
CA ARG A 55 29.66 -0.18 -16.38
C ARG A 55 29.48 1.16 -17.10
N ASP A 56 28.51 1.23 -18.01
CA ASP A 56 28.24 2.38 -18.88
C ASP A 56 26.79 2.88 -18.76
N GLY A 57 26.14 2.68 -17.60
CA GLY A 57 24.73 2.99 -17.39
C GLY A 57 24.47 3.87 -16.15
N TYR A 58 23.21 4.22 -15.94
CA TYR A 58 22.79 4.95 -14.73
C TYR A 58 22.68 4.00 -13.54
N ARG A 59 22.93 4.55 -12.34
CA ARG A 59 22.66 3.86 -11.09
C ARG A 59 21.15 3.57 -11.00
N GLN A 60 20.80 2.35 -10.61
CA GLN A 60 19.42 1.96 -10.33
C GLN A 60 19.32 1.52 -8.87
N THR A 61 18.34 2.05 -8.15
CA THR A 61 18.05 1.66 -6.77
C THR A 61 17.44 0.26 -6.70
N GLN A 62 17.60 -0.39 -5.56
CA GLN A 62 16.97 -1.67 -5.25
C GLN A 62 16.15 -1.55 -3.96
N PRO A 63 14.85 -1.86 -3.98
CA PRO A 63 14.07 -2.25 -5.16
C PRO A 63 13.94 -1.07 -6.16
N GLU A 64 13.77 -1.37 -7.44
CA GLU A 64 13.59 -0.36 -8.49
C GLU A 64 12.30 0.44 -8.24
N HIS A 65 11.19 -0.27 -8.07
CA HIS A 65 9.88 0.33 -7.76
C HIS A 65 9.73 0.59 -6.26
N HIS A 66 9.86 1.86 -5.88
CA HIS A 66 9.69 2.34 -4.51
C HIS A 66 9.14 3.78 -4.48
N TRP A 67 8.66 4.20 -3.31
CA TRP A 67 8.31 5.58 -3.02
C TRP A 67 8.96 5.98 -1.69
N THR A 68 9.98 6.82 -1.73
CA THR A 68 10.77 7.25 -0.55
C THR A 68 10.40 8.64 -0.04
N LYS A 69 9.45 9.29 -0.69
CA LYS A 69 9.08 10.68 -0.44
C LYS A 69 7.92 10.75 0.55
N PRO A 70 7.70 11.90 1.23
CA PRO A 70 6.60 12.06 2.17
C PRO A 70 5.24 11.63 1.62
N ILE A 71 4.40 11.08 2.49
CA ILE A 71 3.02 10.70 2.19
C ILE A 71 2.10 11.32 3.25
N VAL A 72 0.97 11.85 2.83
CA VAL A 72 -0.16 12.20 3.70
C VAL A 72 -1.38 11.43 3.25
N LEU A 73 -2.05 10.76 4.18
CA LEU A 73 -3.25 9.97 3.94
C LEU A 73 -4.49 10.78 4.30
N LEU A 74 -5.48 10.84 3.41
CA LEU A 74 -6.80 11.41 3.68
C LEU A 74 -7.82 10.31 3.97
N ILE A 75 -8.53 10.46 5.09
CA ILE A 75 -9.61 9.57 5.53
C ILE A 75 -10.87 10.37 5.84
N ASN A 76 -12.04 9.71 5.80
CA ASN A 76 -13.27 10.29 6.31
C ASN A 76 -14.21 9.23 6.90
N GLU A 77 -15.39 9.65 7.33
CA GLU A 77 -16.44 8.82 7.92
C GLU A 77 -17.00 7.78 6.94
N GLU A 78 -16.75 7.93 5.65
CA GLU A 78 -17.14 6.99 4.59
C GLU A 78 -16.04 5.97 4.24
N SER A 79 -14.85 6.08 4.84
CA SER A 79 -13.78 5.09 4.70
C SER A 79 -14.03 3.92 5.66
N TYR A 80 -14.56 2.78 5.19
CA TYR A 80 -14.92 1.66 6.07
C TYR A 80 -14.31 0.30 5.65
N SER A 81 -14.28 -0.68 6.56
CA SER A 81 -13.76 -2.03 6.33
C SER A 81 -12.26 -2.04 5.99
N ASP A 82 -11.83 -2.58 4.85
CA ASP A 82 -10.42 -2.58 4.40
C ASP A 82 -9.80 -1.16 4.37
N ALA A 83 -10.64 -0.14 4.15
CA ALA A 83 -10.23 1.26 4.17
C ALA A 83 -10.02 1.83 5.57
N GLU A 84 -10.25 1.05 6.64
CA GLU A 84 -9.88 1.37 8.03
C GLU A 84 -8.66 0.55 8.48
N ILE A 85 -8.56 -0.69 7.99
CA ILE A 85 -7.38 -1.53 8.20
C ILE A 85 -6.14 -0.86 7.60
N PHE A 86 -6.28 -0.26 6.41
CA PHE A 86 -5.20 0.47 5.76
C PHE A 86 -4.67 1.65 6.61
N PRO A 87 -5.47 2.65 7.02
CA PRO A 87 -5.02 3.72 7.92
C PRO A 87 -4.36 3.21 9.22
N ALA A 88 -4.89 2.15 9.83
CA ALA A 88 -4.30 1.57 11.04
C ALA A 88 -2.88 1.05 10.78
N GLY A 89 -2.69 0.28 9.72
CA GLY A 89 -1.37 -0.20 9.30
C GLY A 89 -0.44 0.95 8.87
N PHE A 90 -0.98 1.96 8.18
CA PHE A 90 -0.24 3.13 7.70
C PHE A 90 0.37 3.90 8.87
N HIS A 91 -0.42 4.11 9.92
CA HIS A 91 0.03 4.71 11.17
C HIS A 91 1.05 3.82 11.89
N ALA A 92 0.76 2.53 12.04
CA ALA A 92 1.63 1.58 12.74
C ALA A 92 3.02 1.43 12.10
N LEU A 93 3.10 1.54 10.77
CA LEU A 93 4.36 1.48 10.01
C LEU A 93 5.07 2.85 9.91
N GLY A 94 4.45 3.92 10.42
CA GLY A 94 5.02 5.27 10.40
C GLY A 94 5.21 5.83 9.00
N LEU A 95 4.31 5.50 8.05
CA LEU A 95 4.45 5.87 6.64
C LEU A 95 4.14 7.35 6.35
N GLY A 96 3.45 8.02 7.26
CA GLY A 96 3.07 9.42 7.08
C GLY A 96 2.05 9.90 8.11
N LYS A 97 1.44 11.04 7.82
CA LYS A 97 0.37 11.62 8.64
C LYS A 97 -1.00 11.35 8.05
N ILE A 98 -1.98 11.14 8.91
CA ILE A 98 -3.39 10.95 8.55
C ILE A 98 -4.17 12.24 8.82
N VAL A 99 -4.90 12.72 7.82
CA VAL A 99 -5.68 13.96 7.87
C VAL A 99 -7.14 13.63 7.56
N GLY A 100 -8.07 14.29 8.25
CA GLY A 100 -9.50 14.17 7.96
C GLY A 100 -10.34 14.03 9.22
N VAL A 101 -11.34 13.15 9.19
CA VAL A 101 -12.19 12.82 10.35
C VAL A 101 -12.12 11.32 10.66
N PRO A 102 -12.48 10.88 11.88
CA PRO A 102 -12.43 9.47 12.23
C PRO A 102 -13.27 8.59 11.30
N THR A 103 -12.76 7.39 10.99
CA THR A 103 -13.52 6.35 10.28
C THR A 103 -14.59 5.71 11.21
N PRO A 104 -15.59 4.97 10.69
CA PRO A 104 -16.75 4.57 11.49
C PRO A 104 -16.56 3.34 12.39
N GLY A 105 -15.52 2.53 12.18
CA GLY A 105 -15.20 1.35 12.99
C GLY A 105 -15.88 0.06 12.54
N TYR A 106 -16.08 -0.16 11.24
CA TYR A 106 -16.76 -1.32 10.67
C TYR A 106 -15.78 -2.27 9.98
N VAL A 107 -15.00 -3.01 10.78
CA VAL A 107 -13.87 -3.82 10.32
C VAL A 107 -14.05 -5.32 10.53
N ILE A 108 -15.14 -5.78 11.12
CA ILE A 108 -15.43 -7.21 11.22
C ILE A 108 -15.42 -7.86 9.82
N GLY A 109 -14.53 -8.84 9.67
CA GLY A 109 -14.46 -9.68 8.49
C GLY A 109 -15.66 -10.61 8.40
N THR A 110 -16.16 -10.77 7.19
CA THR A 110 -17.40 -11.51 6.94
C THR A 110 -17.20 -12.72 6.07
N TYR A 111 -17.85 -13.82 6.44
CA TYR A 111 -18.09 -14.96 5.55
C TYR A 111 -19.39 -14.74 4.76
N SER A 112 -19.43 -15.20 3.50
CA SER A 112 -20.65 -15.22 2.69
C SER A 112 -20.98 -16.64 2.26
N GLY A 113 -22.26 -17.01 2.32
CA GLY A 113 -22.77 -18.32 1.94
C GLY A 113 -24.07 -18.23 1.16
N VAL A 114 -24.45 -19.34 0.51
CA VAL A 114 -25.72 -19.48 -0.20
C VAL A 114 -26.46 -20.69 0.36
N LEU A 115 -27.72 -20.50 0.73
CA LEU A 115 -28.59 -21.54 1.26
C LEU A 115 -29.23 -22.37 0.12
N VAL A 116 -29.85 -23.50 0.47
CA VAL A 116 -30.44 -24.44 -0.49
C VAL A 116 -31.56 -23.83 -1.34
N ASP A 117 -32.21 -22.78 -0.86
CA ASP A 117 -33.27 -22.03 -1.54
C ASP A 117 -32.73 -20.87 -2.40
N GLY A 118 -31.40 -20.67 -2.44
CA GLY A 118 -30.75 -19.57 -3.15
C GLY A 118 -30.56 -18.30 -2.33
N THR A 119 -31.03 -18.25 -1.07
CA THR A 119 -30.84 -17.10 -0.18
C THR A 119 -29.35 -16.87 0.09
N ARG A 120 -28.90 -15.63 0.00
CA ARG A 120 -27.52 -15.23 0.34
C ARG A 120 -27.44 -14.76 1.78
N ILE A 121 -26.49 -15.30 2.53
CA ILE A 121 -26.20 -14.87 3.90
C ILE A 121 -24.80 -14.26 3.96
N ARG A 122 -24.64 -13.25 4.82
CA ARG A 122 -23.34 -12.66 5.17
C ARG A 122 -23.23 -12.65 6.68
N LEU A 123 -22.22 -13.33 7.22
CA LEU A 123 -22.04 -13.53 8.65
C LEU A 123 -20.74 -12.86 9.12
N PRO A 124 -20.74 -12.11 10.23
CA PRO A 124 -19.51 -11.68 10.89
C PRO A 124 -18.72 -12.91 11.36
N SER A 125 -17.41 -12.96 11.16
CA SER A 125 -16.63 -14.18 11.34
C SER A 125 -15.26 -13.99 12.01
N TRP A 126 -14.58 -12.87 11.79
CA TRP A 126 -13.32 -12.58 12.48
C TRP A 126 -13.15 -11.08 12.75
N GLY A 127 -12.54 -10.76 13.88
CA GLY A 127 -12.21 -9.39 14.27
C GLY A 127 -10.82 -8.98 13.77
N TRP A 128 -10.60 -7.68 13.65
CA TRP A 128 -9.30 -7.08 13.37
C TRP A 128 -8.74 -6.44 14.63
N TYR A 129 -7.46 -6.70 14.88
CA TYR A 129 -6.76 -6.26 16.08
C TYR A 129 -5.43 -5.62 15.69
N THR A 130 -5.07 -4.56 16.40
CA THR A 130 -3.75 -3.94 16.30
C THR A 130 -2.68 -4.83 16.95
N ASN A 131 -1.39 -4.52 16.70
CA ASN A 131 -0.26 -5.28 17.25
C ASN A 131 -0.20 -5.29 18.79
N ASP A 132 -0.80 -4.29 19.46
CA ASP A 132 -0.95 -4.23 20.92
C ASP A 132 -2.23 -4.94 21.42
N GLY A 133 -2.94 -5.66 20.54
CA GLY A 133 -4.08 -6.51 20.88
C GLY A 133 -5.41 -5.77 21.04
N LYS A 134 -5.50 -4.49 20.66
CA LYS A 134 -6.77 -3.75 20.72
C LYS A 134 -7.66 -4.12 19.55
N ASN A 135 -8.92 -4.42 19.84
CA ASN A 135 -9.94 -4.60 18.81
C ASN A 135 -10.20 -3.27 18.11
N MET A 136 -10.29 -3.29 16.79
CA MET A 136 -10.54 -2.11 15.97
C MET A 136 -12.04 -1.85 15.72
N GLU A 137 -12.91 -2.83 15.96
CA GLU A 137 -14.35 -2.69 15.76
C GLU A 137 -14.97 -1.65 16.71
N ASN A 138 -15.90 -0.83 16.19
CA ASN A 138 -16.61 0.25 16.88
C ASN A 138 -15.73 1.37 17.46
N LEU A 139 -14.44 1.42 17.12
CA LEU A 139 -13.55 2.50 17.57
C LEU A 139 -13.25 3.50 16.46
N GLY A 140 -13.23 3.04 15.20
CA GLY A 140 -12.75 3.83 14.08
C GLY A 140 -11.24 4.11 14.18
N ILE A 141 -10.70 4.75 13.15
CA ILE A 141 -9.30 5.21 13.11
C ILE A 141 -9.28 6.73 13.25
N PRO A 142 -8.70 7.26 14.33
CA PRO A 142 -8.56 8.70 14.47
C PRO A 142 -7.49 9.23 13.51
N PRO A 143 -7.69 10.43 12.94
CA PRO A 143 -6.64 11.11 12.17
C PRO A 143 -5.56 11.66 13.10
N ASP A 144 -4.34 11.84 12.59
CA ASP A 144 -3.30 12.63 13.28
C ASP A 144 -3.68 14.11 13.33
N ILE A 145 -4.36 14.61 12.29
CA ILE A 145 -4.82 15.99 12.17
C ILE A 145 -6.30 15.97 11.83
N PHE A 146 -7.13 16.32 12.82
CA PHE A 146 -8.57 16.42 12.65
C PHE A 146 -8.93 17.67 11.84
N VAL A 147 -9.64 17.48 10.73
CA VAL A 147 -10.19 18.53 9.87
C VAL A 147 -11.50 18.04 9.29
N GLU A 148 -12.55 18.82 9.49
CA GLU A 148 -13.86 18.57 8.90
C GLU A 148 -14.06 19.45 7.67
N ASN A 149 -14.70 18.91 6.64
CA ASN A 149 -15.17 19.69 5.50
C ASN A 149 -16.56 20.24 5.84
N ALA A 150 -16.61 21.49 6.32
CA ALA A 150 -17.87 22.13 6.69
C ALA A 150 -18.83 22.19 5.50
N PRO A 151 -20.14 21.90 5.66
CA PRO A 151 -21.10 21.90 4.56
C PRO A 151 -21.09 23.20 3.74
N GLU A 152 -20.92 24.35 4.41
CA GLU A 152 -20.88 25.66 3.76
C GLU A 152 -19.63 25.87 2.88
N GLU A 153 -18.53 25.19 3.19
CA GLU A 153 -17.29 25.20 2.41
C GLU A 153 -17.40 24.26 1.21
N VAL A 154 -17.95 23.06 1.42
CA VAL A 154 -18.17 22.07 0.37
C VAL A 154 -19.07 22.62 -0.73
N VAL A 155 -20.15 23.33 -0.36
CA VAL A 155 -21.06 23.99 -1.34
C VAL A 155 -20.34 25.05 -2.17
N LYS A 156 -19.26 25.64 -1.65
CA LYS A 156 -18.42 26.61 -2.35
C LYS A 156 -17.27 25.94 -3.14
N GLY A 157 -17.23 24.60 -3.17
CA GLY A 157 -16.17 23.84 -3.84
C GLY A 157 -14.84 23.85 -3.10
N LYS A 158 -14.83 24.20 -1.80
CA LYS A 158 -13.63 24.19 -0.97
C LYS A 158 -13.47 22.83 -0.28
N ASP A 159 -12.26 22.29 -0.33
CA ASP A 159 -11.87 21.04 0.34
C ASP A 159 -10.79 21.33 1.39
N SER A 160 -11.24 21.69 2.60
CA SER A 160 -10.38 22.04 3.72
C SER A 160 -9.48 20.87 4.15
N GLN A 161 -9.97 19.64 4.08
CA GLN A 161 -9.16 18.45 4.35
C GLN A 161 -7.99 18.33 3.36
N LEU A 162 -8.25 18.48 2.06
CA LEU A 162 -7.20 18.43 1.04
C LEU A 162 -6.21 19.58 1.19
N GLU A 163 -6.69 20.80 1.46
CA GLU A 163 -5.82 21.96 1.72
C GLU A 163 -4.87 21.71 2.89
N VAL A 164 -5.38 21.16 4.00
CA VAL A 164 -4.56 20.84 5.17
C VAL A 164 -3.59 19.69 4.88
N ALA A 165 -3.99 18.68 4.10
CA ALA A 165 -3.08 17.62 3.67
C ALA A 165 -1.92 18.16 2.82
N ILE A 166 -2.22 19.06 1.88
CA ILE A 166 -1.20 19.74 1.05
C ILE A 166 -0.28 20.59 1.93
N GLN A 167 -0.82 21.38 2.86
CA GLN A 167 0.01 22.16 3.78
C GLN A 167 0.88 21.27 4.67
N THR A 168 0.34 20.13 5.10
CA THR A 168 1.05 19.16 5.95
C THR A 168 2.23 18.54 5.21
N ILE A 169 2.04 18.13 3.95
CA ILE A 169 3.11 17.54 3.17
C ILE A 169 4.17 18.57 2.77
N LEU A 170 3.77 19.79 2.40
CA LEU A 170 4.70 20.87 2.04
C LEU A 170 5.62 21.25 3.21
N LYS A 171 5.14 21.18 4.46
CA LYS A 171 5.96 21.40 5.66
C LYS A 171 7.02 20.31 5.89
N GLN A 172 6.86 19.12 5.31
CA GLN A 172 7.80 18.01 5.42
C GLN A 172 8.88 18.06 4.33
N LEU A 173 8.69 18.88 3.30
CA LEU A 173 9.67 19.05 2.25
C LEU A 173 10.83 19.94 2.74
N PRO A 174 12.07 19.64 2.36
CA PRO A 174 13.19 20.52 2.65
C PRO A 174 12.92 21.91 2.05
N LEU A 175 13.19 22.96 2.81
CA LEU A 175 13.18 24.32 2.27
C LEU A 175 14.16 24.35 1.11
N LYS A 176 13.65 24.57 -0.11
CA LYS A 176 14.49 24.73 -1.29
C LYS A 176 15.33 25.98 -1.10
N SER A 177 16.57 25.82 -0.62
CA SER A 177 17.53 26.91 -0.56
C SER A 177 17.75 27.42 -1.98
N ALA A 178 17.59 28.72 -2.18
CA ALA A 178 17.67 29.40 -3.49
C ALA A 178 19.08 29.41 -4.12
N THR A 179 19.91 28.41 -3.84
CA THR A 179 21.33 28.37 -4.21
C THR A 179 21.75 27.12 -4.97
N GLU A 180 20.84 26.22 -5.34
CA GLU A 180 21.13 25.10 -6.25
C GLU A 180 20.70 25.43 -7.69
N SER A 181 21.41 26.37 -8.28
CA SER A 181 21.43 26.57 -9.73
C SER A 181 22.87 26.63 -10.21
N ALA A 182 23.66 25.58 -9.95
CA ALA A 182 24.99 25.47 -10.55
C ALA A 182 25.58 24.05 -10.62
N ASP A 183 25.10 23.04 -9.89
CA ASP A 183 25.77 21.74 -9.91
C ASP A 183 24.81 20.55 -9.74
N THR A 184 24.17 20.14 -10.83
CA THR A 184 23.51 18.82 -10.90
C THR A 184 23.67 18.25 -12.29
N GLN A 185 24.88 17.80 -12.60
CA GLN A 185 25.10 16.85 -13.68
C GLN A 185 24.78 15.44 -13.17
N LYS A 186 23.70 14.87 -13.73
CA LYS A 186 23.37 13.45 -13.86
C LYS A 186 22.82 12.70 -12.64
N GLU A 187 21.64 13.13 -12.17
CA GLU A 187 20.66 12.18 -11.62
C GLU A 187 19.47 12.12 -12.58
N GLY A 188 19.59 11.28 -13.60
CA GLY A 188 18.47 10.98 -14.50
C GLY A 188 17.62 9.88 -13.87
N VAL A 189 16.36 10.20 -13.53
CA VAL A 189 15.30 9.19 -13.37
C VAL A 189 15.07 8.57 -14.75
N GLY A 190 15.89 7.59 -15.10
CA GLY A 190 15.73 6.84 -16.32
C GLY A 190 14.61 5.83 -16.14
N VAL A 191 13.39 6.18 -16.50
CA VAL A 191 12.38 5.17 -16.82
C VAL A 191 12.68 4.67 -18.23
N PRO A 192 13.07 3.40 -18.44
CA PRO A 192 13.16 2.89 -19.79
C PRO A 192 11.76 2.67 -20.33
N ALA A 193 11.48 3.28 -21.48
CA ALA A 193 10.48 2.78 -22.40
C ALA A 193 10.77 1.29 -22.64
N SER A 194 9.75 0.44 -22.42
CA SER A 194 9.75 -1.00 -22.68
C SER A 194 10.44 -1.35 -24.00
N ALA A 195 11.69 -1.83 -23.93
CA ALA A 195 12.33 -2.55 -25.01
C ALA A 195 11.93 -4.02 -24.91
N ASN A 196 10.89 -4.35 -25.65
CA ASN A 196 10.46 -5.71 -25.95
C ASN A 196 11.64 -6.46 -26.60
N ASN A 197 12.28 -7.39 -25.88
CA ASN A 197 13.24 -8.32 -26.48
C ASN A 197 13.06 -9.72 -25.89
N ASN A 198 12.31 -10.50 -26.65
CA ASN A 198 12.30 -11.94 -26.62
C ASN A 198 13.73 -12.45 -26.94
N ALA A 199 14.43 -12.98 -25.93
CA ALA A 199 15.64 -13.77 -26.12
C ALA A 199 15.49 -15.09 -25.36
N ASN A 200 15.05 -16.08 -26.13
CA ASN A 200 14.99 -17.48 -25.78
C ASN A 200 16.40 -17.98 -25.39
N GLY A 201 16.54 -18.57 -24.21
CA GLY A 201 17.80 -19.13 -23.70
C GLY A 201 17.52 -20.07 -22.55
N GLY A 202 17.10 -21.29 -22.87
CA GLY A 202 16.70 -22.30 -21.90
C GLY A 202 17.85 -22.80 -21.01
N SER A 203 17.48 -23.22 -19.80
CA SER A 203 18.23 -24.17 -19.00
C SER A 203 17.31 -24.79 -17.95
N ALA A 204 16.83 -25.98 -18.29
CA ALA A 204 16.47 -27.12 -17.44
C ALA A 204 15.94 -26.85 -16.01
N GLY A 205 14.70 -27.30 -15.79
CA GLY A 205 14.10 -27.39 -14.46
C GLY A 205 14.86 -28.32 -13.52
N VAL A 206 14.93 -27.91 -12.27
CA VAL A 206 15.30 -28.75 -11.13
C VAL A 206 14.01 -29.07 -10.38
N PRO A 207 13.53 -30.32 -10.35
CA PRO A 207 12.38 -30.69 -9.53
C PRO A 207 12.78 -30.82 -8.05
N PRO A 208 11.84 -30.64 -7.10
CA PRO A 208 12.13 -30.70 -5.68
C PRO A 208 12.46 -32.13 -5.20
N PRO A 209 13.23 -32.30 -4.12
CA PRO A 209 13.62 -33.62 -3.64
C PRO A 209 12.44 -34.36 -3.00
N ALA A 210 12.21 -35.59 -3.46
CA ALA A 210 11.20 -36.51 -2.93
C ALA A 210 11.61 -37.03 -1.53
N LEU A 211 10.72 -36.83 -0.54
CA LEU A 211 10.80 -37.45 0.78
C LEU A 211 10.63 -38.98 0.66
N ARG A 212 11.72 -39.71 0.89
CA ARG A 212 11.75 -41.18 0.85
C ARG A 212 11.10 -41.76 2.10
N GLY A 213 9.90 -42.32 1.93
CA GLY A 213 9.18 -43.07 2.98
C GLY A 213 9.94 -44.34 3.38
N GLY A 214 10.35 -44.40 4.65
CA GLY A 214 10.90 -45.60 5.27
C GLY A 214 9.80 -46.58 5.66
N LYS A 215 9.57 -47.62 4.84
CA LYS A 215 8.90 -48.85 5.30
C LYS A 215 9.95 -49.73 6.00
N ARG A 216 9.86 -49.86 7.32
CA ARG A 216 10.54 -50.92 8.08
C ARG A 216 9.79 -52.23 7.85
N GLY A 217 10.49 -53.23 7.33
CA GLY A 217 9.98 -54.57 7.09
C GLY A 217 9.82 -55.37 8.38
N SER A 218 8.74 -56.15 8.44
CA SER A 218 8.51 -57.22 9.39
C SER A 218 9.32 -58.46 8.97
N LYS A 219 10.14 -59.01 9.88
CA LYS A 219 10.67 -60.37 9.80
C LYS A 219 9.93 -61.26 10.81
N THR A 220 9.18 -62.23 10.29
CA THR A 220 8.98 -63.59 10.85
C THR A 220 10.31 -64.36 10.72
N SER A 221 10.74 -65.36 11.50
CA SER A 221 10.21 -66.37 12.43
C SER A 221 11.29 -66.60 13.52
N GLY A 222 11.09 -67.21 14.69
CA GLY A 222 10.50 -68.52 14.96
C GLY A 222 11.55 -69.62 14.80
N ASN A 223 12.07 -70.10 15.95
CA ASN A 223 13.10 -71.13 16.23
C ASN A 223 14.56 -70.86 15.82
#